data_AF-A0A496TEU5-F1
#
_entry.id   AF-A0A496TEU5-F1
#
_cell.length_a   1.000
_cell.length_b   1.000
_cell.length_c   1.000
_cell.angle_alpha   90.00
_cell.angle_beta   90.00
_cell.angle_gamma   90.00
#
_symmetry.space_group_name_H-M   'P 1'
#
loop_
_entity.id
_entity.type
_entity.pdbx_description
1 polymer ?
#
loop_
_entity_poly.entity_id
_entity_poly.type
_entity_poly.pdbx_seq_one_letter_code
_entity_poly.pdbx_strand_id
1 'polypeptide(L)'
;MKKITVTHKYFLVFILATSLGIGWGTTRAQELCNVRKYEPVVITAKQLPSLNNVPVREIYLYAYHDSTSSWAMMPFQIDERTYGPDPINPEISRWFYFIPEEWSTDHHDGKFYEHDELVFMVRDLGDKAPDRLFIDNEEAKTHPKIELIVQDPENPALKAYGYIFRSSTIPDTVPEPYGFNYFAEQDSIVTKYYAIGLNENGTVDGIVIKKPGGNGEDILDLLKIRFHGIIDLYVPIPLIANENYLYLYPEKYVTEHPVVRLVRCVNMTLKFGDFVADNVAFPVVAKFYPFSGTIRGGTSLAPEDLKMFYGGVEVLIILKDLRESWDYNSNAIGMKFYNQYNNGLIIDGNPDLVNKTIDIPVNAWDLTTGKQGSLFKIGQFKEQKWGSVELYYYDNKNGGQADSLIFGDFDTGDNMSYGDNGVLFQNKPDQDSVTIELNYTVYFLPEKHLTQSDGERLAHFVNNPVKISPQLIAGVEQREQSIPTSFNLKQNYPNPFNNSTVIPFNLSTSGHVQLQIFDSNGSLVKTLADGWFISGTHHLYWDGSDDNNRQVPSGIYFCRISLLGLSQTRKLLFIK
;
A
#
# COMPACT_ATOMS: atom_id res chain seq x y z
N MET A 1 0.49 48.29 7.66
CA MET A 1 -0.79 48.37 6.90
C MET A 1 -0.51 48.27 5.41
N LYS A 2 -0.66 47.07 4.85
CA LYS A 2 -1.15 46.75 3.49
C LYS A 2 -1.20 45.21 3.45
N LYS A 3 -2.36 44.66 3.80
CA LYS A 3 -2.67 43.23 3.66
C LYS A 3 -2.74 42.93 2.17
N ILE A 4 -1.84 42.11 1.67
CA ILE A 4 -1.96 41.51 0.34
C ILE A 4 -2.76 40.23 0.54
N THR A 5 -4.04 40.30 0.17
CA THR A 5 -4.96 39.16 0.15
C THR A 5 -4.64 38.31 -1.08
N VAL A 6 -3.84 37.26 -0.94
CA VAL A 6 -3.65 36.26 -2.00
C VAL A 6 -4.89 35.38 -2.01
N THR A 7 -5.69 35.56 -3.04
CA THR A 7 -6.97 34.87 -3.23
C THR A 7 -6.67 33.49 -3.83
N HIS A 8 -7.09 32.42 -3.15
CA HIS A 8 -7.03 31.04 -3.64
C HIS A 8 -7.88 30.89 -4.91
N LYS A 9 -7.25 30.97 -6.09
CA LYS A 9 -7.91 30.78 -7.39
C LYS A 9 -6.97 30.17 -8.43
N TYR A 10 -6.30 29.07 -8.11
CA TYR A 10 -5.65 28.22 -9.12
C TYR A 10 -5.68 26.75 -8.66
N PHE A 11 -6.77 26.04 -8.94
CA PHE A 11 -6.77 24.57 -8.92
C PHE A 11 -7.87 23.97 -9.81
N LEU A 12 -8.08 24.57 -10.98
CA LEU A 12 -9.13 24.12 -11.90
C LEU A 12 -8.84 24.49 -13.36
N VAL A 13 -7.62 24.29 -13.84
CA VAL A 13 -7.30 24.24 -15.27
C VAL A 13 -6.03 23.39 -15.44
N PHE A 14 -6.17 22.10 -15.76
CA PHE A 14 -5.28 21.35 -16.66
C PHE A 14 -5.88 19.95 -16.89
N ILE A 15 -7.04 19.92 -17.54
CA ILE A 15 -7.53 18.75 -18.30
C ILE A 15 -7.83 19.30 -19.69
N LEU A 16 -6.92 19.09 -20.65
CA LEU A 16 -7.12 18.99 -22.10
C LEU A 16 -5.81 19.33 -22.83
N ALA A 17 -5.13 18.30 -23.38
CA ALA A 17 -5.10 18.08 -24.83
C ALA A 17 -3.94 17.14 -25.22
N THR A 18 -4.28 15.89 -25.49
CA THR A 18 -3.85 15.19 -26.72
C THR A 18 -4.99 14.28 -27.14
N SER A 19 -6.09 14.87 -27.60
CA SER A 19 -7.06 14.19 -28.44
C SER A 19 -6.74 14.54 -29.90
N LEU A 20 -6.02 13.64 -30.56
CA LEU A 20 -6.08 13.40 -32.01
C LEU A 20 -5.28 12.12 -32.29
N GLY A 21 -5.96 11.00 -32.09
CA GLY A 21 -5.47 9.65 -32.36
C GLY A 21 -6.49 8.66 -31.82
N ILE A 22 -7.11 7.89 -32.71
CA ILE A 22 -8.08 6.84 -32.38
C ILE A 22 -7.44 5.91 -31.33
N GLY A 23 -7.98 5.90 -30.11
CA GLY A 23 -7.49 5.08 -29.00
C GLY A 23 -8.66 4.72 -28.08
N TRP A 24 -8.77 3.44 -27.76
CA TRP A 24 -9.88 2.84 -27.03
C TRP A 24 -10.06 3.53 -25.66
N GLY A 25 -11.30 3.82 -25.27
CA GLY A 25 -11.60 4.57 -24.04
C GLY A 25 -11.03 3.86 -22.80
N THR A 26 -10.10 4.51 -22.11
CA THR A 26 -9.59 4.05 -20.82
C THR A 26 -10.70 4.13 -19.77
N THR A 27 -10.89 3.06 -18.99
CA THR A 27 -11.83 3.07 -17.86
C THR A 27 -11.34 4.04 -16.77
N ARG A 28 -12.24 4.50 -15.89
CA ARG A 28 -11.87 5.39 -14.76
C ARG A 28 -10.91 4.71 -13.75
N ALA A 29 -10.98 3.38 -13.65
CA ALA A 29 -10.04 2.60 -12.85
C ALA A 29 -8.63 2.70 -13.43
N GLN A 30 -8.47 2.49 -14.74
CA GLN A 30 -7.18 2.64 -15.39
C GLN A 30 -6.62 4.06 -15.26
N GLU A 31 -7.47 5.09 -15.26
CA GLU A 31 -7.06 6.48 -15.03
C GLU A 31 -6.46 6.68 -13.63
N LEU A 32 -7.12 6.21 -12.57
CA LEU A 32 -6.56 6.25 -11.21
C LEU A 32 -5.25 5.46 -11.13
N CYS A 33 -5.24 4.22 -11.63
CA CYS A 33 -4.08 3.34 -11.63
C CYS A 33 -2.88 3.95 -12.37
N ASN A 34 -3.11 4.80 -13.38
CA ASN A 34 -2.05 5.50 -14.12
C ASN A 34 -1.55 6.74 -13.39
N VAL A 35 -2.46 7.56 -12.85
CA VAL A 35 -2.10 8.84 -12.20
C VAL A 35 -1.43 8.60 -10.85
N ARG A 36 -1.88 7.60 -10.10
CA ARG A 36 -1.42 7.27 -8.74
C ARG A 36 -0.57 5.99 -8.71
N LYS A 37 0.07 5.65 -9.84
CA LYS A 37 0.72 4.33 -10.08
C LYS A 37 1.84 3.94 -9.12
N TYR A 38 2.43 4.90 -8.41
CA TYR A 38 3.51 4.66 -7.44
C TYR A 38 3.04 4.60 -6.00
N GLU A 39 1.76 4.85 -5.76
CA GLU A 39 1.23 4.97 -4.41
C GLU A 39 0.96 3.57 -3.82
N PRO A 40 1.58 3.21 -2.69
CA PRO A 40 1.24 2.00 -1.97
C PRO A 40 -0.08 2.18 -1.20
N VAL A 41 -0.81 1.08 -1.05
CA VAL A 41 -2.02 1.00 -0.24
C VAL A 41 -1.72 0.10 0.96
N VAL A 42 -2.02 0.60 2.17
CA VAL A 42 -1.84 -0.14 3.43
C VAL A 42 -3.18 -0.16 4.17
N ILE A 43 -3.74 -1.35 4.38
CA ILE A 43 -4.99 -1.56 5.10
C ILE A 43 -4.69 -2.35 6.36
N THR A 44 -5.17 -1.87 7.51
CA THR A 44 -5.06 -2.63 8.76
C THR A 44 -6.21 -3.63 8.89
N ALA A 45 -6.00 -4.78 9.53
CA ALA A 45 -7.08 -5.76 9.72
C ALA A 45 -8.28 -5.20 10.49
N LYS A 46 -8.08 -4.17 11.33
CA LYS A 46 -9.16 -3.39 11.94
C LYS A 46 -10.22 -2.90 10.94
N GLN A 47 -9.79 -2.57 9.72
CA GLN A 47 -10.66 -2.13 8.62
C GLN A 47 -11.32 -3.30 7.88
N LEU A 48 -10.92 -4.54 8.19
CA LEU A 48 -11.37 -5.79 7.58
C LEU A 48 -11.85 -6.80 8.65
N PRO A 49 -12.84 -6.44 9.50
CA PRO A 49 -13.23 -7.25 10.66
C PRO A 49 -13.71 -8.67 10.32
N SER A 50 -14.21 -8.90 9.10
CA SER A 50 -14.61 -10.23 8.62
C SER A 50 -13.43 -11.19 8.38
N LEU A 51 -12.19 -10.70 8.44
CA LEU A 51 -10.97 -11.50 8.28
C LEU A 51 -10.21 -11.70 9.60
N ASN A 52 -10.77 -11.25 10.73
CA ASN A 52 -10.11 -11.43 12.03
C ASN A 52 -9.93 -12.92 12.36
N ASN A 53 -8.71 -13.30 12.76
CA ASN A 53 -8.32 -14.69 13.06
C ASN A 53 -8.43 -15.65 11.84
N VAL A 54 -8.44 -15.12 10.61
CA VAL A 54 -8.33 -15.92 9.39
C VAL A 54 -6.85 -16.22 9.12
N PRO A 55 -6.47 -17.47 8.77
CA PRO A 55 -5.10 -17.75 8.38
C PRO A 55 -4.65 -16.91 7.19
N VAL A 56 -3.48 -16.26 7.26
CA VAL A 56 -2.98 -15.36 6.21
C VAL A 56 -2.83 -16.08 4.87
N ARG A 57 -2.48 -17.37 4.90
CA ARG A 57 -2.39 -18.25 3.71
C ARG A 57 -3.73 -18.53 3.01
N GLU A 58 -4.85 -18.16 3.63
CA GLU A 58 -6.19 -18.30 3.04
C GLU A 58 -6.69 -16.99 2.41
N ILE A 59 -5.94 -15.89 2.52
CA ILE A 59 -6.37 -14.56 2.06
C ILE A 59 -5.71 -14.26 0.72
N TYR A 60 -6.50 -13.97 -0.31
CA TYR A 60 -6.00 -13.67 -1.66
C TYR A 60 -6.62 -12.39 -2.21
N LEU A 61 -5.82 -11.59 -2.90
CA LEU A 61 -6.25 -10.34 -3.52
C LEU A 61 -6.26 -10.45 -5.05
N TYR A 62 -7.35 -10.00 -5.67
CA TYR A 62 -7.53 -10.03 -7.12
C TYR A 62 -8.01 -8.67 -7.66
N ALA A 63 -7.63 -8.39 -8.90
CA ALA A 63 -8.18 -7.34 -9.74
C ALA A 63 -9.12 -7.95 -10.79
N TYR A 64 -10.17 -7.22 -11.16
CA TYR A 64 -11.05 -7.58 -12.26
C TYR A 64 -10.75 -6.73 -13.49
N HIS A 65 -10.74 -7.36 -14.66
CA HIS A 65 -10.57 -6.68 -15.94
C HIS A 65 -11.86 -6.78 -16.74
N ASP A 66 -12.58 -5.68 -16.90
CA ASP A 66 -13.91 -5.68 -17.53
C ASP A 66 -13.83 -6.02 -19.03
N SER A 67 -12.80 -5.49 -19.69
CA SER A 67 -12.55 -5.71 -21.14
C SER A 67 -12.40 -7.18 -21.54
N THR A 68 -11.88 -8.02 -20.63
CA THR A 68 -11.68 -9.46 -20.83
C THR A 68 -12.62 -10.31 -19.98
N SER A 69 -13.42 -9.67 -19.11
CA SER A 69 -14.29 -10.33 -18.13
C SER A 69 -13.55 -11.38 -17.29
N SER A 70 -12.33 -11.05 -16.84
CA SER A 70 -11.43 -11.99 -16.17
C SER A 70 -10.88 -11.45 -14.86
N TRP A 71 -10.56 -12.37 -13.96
CA TRP A 71 -9.84 -12.09 -12.72
C TRP A 71 -8.32 -12.26 -12.92
N ALA A 72 -7.53 -11.40 -12.28
CA ALA A 72 -6.09 -11.54 -12.18
C ALA A 72 -5.67 -11.41 -10.72
N MET A 73 -4.88 -12.35 -10.21
CA MET A 73 -4.33 -12.24 -8.86
C MET A 73 -3.38 -11.04 -8.81
N MET A 74 -3.53 -10.20 -7.79
CA MET A 74 -2.67 -9.05 -7.56
C MET A 74 -1.44 -9.45 -6.76
N PRO A 75 -0.31 -8.75 -6.91
CA PRO A 75 0.75 -8.75 -5.91
C PRO A 75 0.19 -8.12 -4.62
N PHE A 76 0.35 -8.82 -3.51
CA PHE A 76 0.04 -8.29 -2.19
C PHE A 76 0.95 -8.91 -1.14
N GLN A 77 0.97 -8.31 0.03
CA GLN A 77 1.71 -8.79 1.18
C GLN A 77 0.89 -8.58 2.44
N ILE A 78 0.93 -9.55 3.35
CA ILE A 78 0.40 -9.40 4.71
C ILE A 78 1.59 -9.34 5.65
N ASP A 79 1.70 -8.23 6.36
CA ASP A 79 2.71 -8.03 7.40
C ASP A 79 2.04 -8.20 8.76
N GLU A 80 2.29 -9.34 9.40
CA GLU A 80 1.87 -9.62 10.77
C GLU A 80 2.63 -8.72 11.74
N ARG A 81 1.90 -8.09 12.67
CA ARG A 81 2.47 -7.16 13.65
C ARG A 81 2.14 -7.62 15.04
N THR A 82 3.15 -7.53 15.91
CA THR A 82 3.03 -7.99 17.29
C THR A 82 3.26 -6.87 18.27
N TYR A 83 2.47 -6.84 19.34
CA TYR A 83 2.71 -5.96 20.47
C TYR A 83 3.58 -6.66 21.49
N GLY A 84 4.72 -6.08 21.81
CA GLY A 84 5.64 -6.65 22.78
C GLY A 84 6.66 -5.64 23.26
N PRO A 85 7.50 -6.02 24.23
CA PRO A 85 8.67 -5.25 24.59
C PRO A 85 9.54 -5.05 23.36
N ASP A 86 10.01 -3.83 23.18
CA ASP A 86 10.95 -3.51 22.12
C ASP A 86 12.21 -4.38 22.27
N PRO A 87 12.70 -5.01 21.17
CA PRO A 87 13.88 -5.86 21.20
C PRO A 87 15.18 -5.22 21.61
N ILE A 88 15.16 -3.91 21.77
CA ILE A 88 16.33 -3.10 22.01
C ILE A 88 16.12 -2.21 23.25
N ASN A 89 14.89 -1.79 23.56
CA ASN A 89 14.52 -1.18 24.85
C ASN A 89 13.34 -1.89 25.53
N PRO A 90 13.59 -2.95 26.32
CA PRO A 90 12.54 -3.77 26.93
C PRO A 90 11.56 -3.02 27.84
N GLU A 91 11.90 -1.81 28.30
CA GLU A 91 11.04 -0.94 29.12
C GLU A 91 9.90 -0.29 28.30
N ILE A 92 9.99 -0.31 26.97
CA ILE A 92 8.98 0.25 26.05
C ILE A 92 8.31 -0.89 25.32
N SER A 93 6.96 -0.91 25.30
CA SER A 93 6.19 -1.82 24.46
C SER A 93 5.60 -1.11 23.25
N ARG A 94 5.71 -1.71 22.06
CA ARG A 94 5.13 -1.17 20.83
C ARG A 94 4.83 -2.28 19.82
N TRP A 95 4.07 -1.92 18.78
CA TRP A 95 3.79 -2.81 17.66
C TRP A 95 5.00 -2.93 16.73
N PHE A 96 5.59 -4.13 16.68
CA PHE A 96 6.74 -4.49 15.85
C PHE A 96 6.35 -5.35 14.66
N TYR A 97 7.17 -5.29 13.60
CA TYR A 97 7.06 -6.15 12.41
C TYR A 97 7.85 -7.45 12.53
N PHE A 98 8.72 -7.54 13.54
CA PHE A 98 9.68 -8.61 13.71
C PHE A 98 9.71 -9.00 15.17
N ILE A 99 9.73 -10.30 15.45
CA ILE A 99 10.01 -10.81 16.78
C ILE A 99 11.13 -11.85 16.65
N PRO A 100 12.16 -11.80 17.50
CA PRO A 100 12.94 -13.00 17.81
C PRO A 100 11.99 -14.15 18.21
N GLU A 101 12.14 -15.35 17.64
CA GLU A 101 11.22 -16.48 17.86
C GLU A 101 10.90 -16.74 19.35
N GLU A 102 11.87 -16.48 20.21
CA GLU A 102 11.83 -16.67 21.67
C GLU A 102 10.92 -15.70 22.44
N TRP A 103 10.43 -14.61 21.83
CA TRP A 103 9.52 -13.64 22.49
C TRP A 103 8.11 -13.66 21.94
N SER A 104 7.84 -14.48 20.93
CA SER A 104 6.51 -14.63 20.36
C SER A 104 5.67 -15.52 21.25
N THR A 105 4.65 -14.96 21.89
CA THR A 105 3.65 -15.76 22.62
C THR A 105 2.32 -15.91 21.89
N ASP A 106 2.05 -15.16 20.79
CA ASP A 106 0.75 -15.27 20.08
C ASP A 106 0.64 -14.69 18.64
N HIS A 107 1.65 -14.05 18.01
CA HIS A 107 1.37 -13.14 16.86
C HIS A 107 2.29 -13.22 15.62
N HIS A 108 2.91 -14.38 15.39
CA HIS A 108 3.30 -14.84 14.04
C HIS A 108 2.75 -16.26 13.86
N ASP A 109 1.49 -16.46 14.24
CA ASP A 109 0.81 -17.76 14.16
C ASP A 109 0.25 -18.03 12.75
N GLY A 110 0.51 -17.14 11.80
CA GLY A 110 0.01 -17.19 10.44
C GLY A 110 -1.46 -16.78 10.35
N LYS A 111 -1.95 -15.91 11.24
CA LYS A 111 -3.34 -15.42 11.23
C LYS A 111 -3.41 -13.90 11.28
N PHE A 112 -4.46 -13.37 10.65
CA PHE A 112 -4.68 -11.94 10.47
C PHE A 112 -5.44 -11.31 11.64
N TYR A 113 -4.80 -10.41 12.38
CA TYR A 113 -5.33 -9.71 13.56
C TYR A 113 -5.28 -8.18 13.42
N GLU A 114 -6.01 -7.46 14.30
CA GLU A 114 -6.35 -6.03 14.21
C GLU A 114 -5.24 -5.09 13.70
N HIS A 115 -3.98 -5.34 14.07
CA HIS A 115 -2.84 -4.47 13.78
C HIS A 115 -2.00 -4.90 12.57
N ASP A 116 -2.27 -6.06 12.00
CA ASP A 116 -1.63 -6.57 10.79
C ASP A 116 -1.99 -5.71 9.59
N GLU A 117 -1.09 -5.67 8.62
CA GLU A 117 -1.18 -4.78 7.47
C GLU A 117 -1.26 -5.59 6.17
N LEU A 118 -2.35 -5.43 5.42
CA LEU A 118 -2.47 -5.87 4.04
C LEU A 118 -1.96 -4.75 3.11
N VAL A 119 -0.98 -5.07 2.26
CA VAL A 119 -0.24 -4.12 1.45
C VAL A 119 -0.28 -4.50 -0.03
N PHE A 120 -0.58 -3.53 -0.90
CA PHE A 120 -0.57 -3.69 -2.37
C PHE A 120 -0.34 -2.32 -3.04
N MET A 121 -0.21 -2.28 -4.36
CA MET A 121 0.00 -1.02 -5.10
C MET A 121 -1.26 -0.56 -5.83
N VAL A 122 -1.49 0.77 -5.90
CA VAL A 122 -2.64 1.33 -6.65
C VAL A 122 -2.62 0.91 -8.13
N ARG A 123 -1.43 0.80 -8.75
CA ARG A 123 -1.27 0.39 -10.15
C ARG A 123 -1.77 -1.02 -10.47
N ASP A 124 -1.93 -1.89 -9.47
CA ASP A 124 -2.31 -3.29 -9.66
C ASP A 124 -3.83 -3.49 -9.55
N LEU A 125 -4.57 -2.45 -9.20
CA LEU A 125 -6.03 -2.49 -9.09
C LEU A 125 -6.70 -2.58 -10.46
N GLY A 126 -7.94 -3.05 -10.46
CA GLY A 126 -8.75 -3.25 -11.65
C GLY A 126 -10.06 -2.46 -11.67
N ASP A 127 -10.92 -2.86 -12.60
CA ASP A 127 -12.25 -2.33 -12.82
C ASP A 127 -13.24 -2.85 -11.76
N LYS A 128 -14.41 -2.22 -11.69
CA LYS A 128 -15.51 -2.72 -10.86
C LYS A 128 -16.06 -4.02 -11.44
N ALA A 129 -15.99 -5.11 -10.69
CA ALA A 129 -16.63 -6.37 -11.02
C ALA A 129 -18.15 -6.31 -10.79
N PRO A 130 -18.95 -7.09 -11.56
CA PRO A 130 -20.34 -7.36 -11.20
C PRO A 130 -20.44 -7.99 -9.80
N ASP A 131 -21.42 -7.58 -8.99
CA ASP A 131 -21.53 -7.99 -7.58
C ASP A 131 -21.47 -9.52 -7.41
N ARG A 132 -22.17 -10.26 -8.28
CA ARG A 132 -22.29 -11.74 -8.25
C ARG A 132 -21.13 -12.49 -8.92
N LEU A 133 -20.17 -11.79 -9.53
CA LEU A 133 -19.04 -12.44 -10.17
C LEU A 133 -18.00 -12.81 -9.11
N PHE A 134 -17.54 -14.07 -9.14
CA PHE A 134 -16.52 -14.63 -8.26
C PHE A 134 -15.37 -15.22 -9.09
N ILE A 135 -14.22 -15.44 -8.46
CA ILE A 135 -13.16 -16.27 -9.04
C ILE A 135 -13.64 -17.71 -9.22
N ASP A 136 -13.02 -18.44 -10.15
CA ASP A 136 -13.36 -19.84 -10.39
C ASP A 136 -12.71 -20.78 -9.35
N ASN A 137 -13.17 -20.64 -8.09
CA ASN A 137 -12.80 -21.51 -6.98
C ASN A 137 -14.05 -21.77 -6.12
N GLU A 138 -14.38 -23.04 -5.89
CA GLU A 138 -15.63 -23.43 -5.20
C GLU A 138 -15.65 -23.02 -3.72
N GLU A 139 -14.52 -23.10 -3.02
CA GLU A 139 -14.41 -22.72 -1.61
C GLU A 139 -14.46 -21.19 -1.42
N ALA A 140 -13.88 -20.43 -2.35
CA ALA A 140 -13.97 -18.97 -2.34
C ALA A 140 -15.41 -18.49 -2.48
N LYS A 141 -16.25 -19.22 -3.23
CA LYS A 141 -17.68 -18.94 -3.39
C LYS A 141 -18.50 -19.20 -2.11
N THR A 142 -17.97 -19.97 -1.14
CA THR A 142 -18.65 -20.20 0.15
C THR A 142 -18.37 -19.10 1.17
N HIS A 143 -17.46 -18.17 0.87
CA HIS A 143 -17.10 -17.04 1.71
C HIS A 143 -17.59 -15.73 1.08
N PRO A 144 -17.86 -14.69 1.90
CA PRO A 144 -18.13 -13.37 1.34
C PRO A 144 -16.87 -12.80 0.67
N LYS A 145 -17.08 -12.09 -0.44
CA LYS A 145 -16.03 -11.36 -1.15
C LYS A 145 -15.96 -9.94 -0.57
N ILE A 146 -14.77 -9.42 -0.31
CA ILE A 146 -14.60 -8.03 0.13
C ILE A 146 -14.18 -7.20 -1.07
N GLU A 147 -14.98 -6.22 -1.46
CA GLU A 147 -14.62 -5.21 -2.46
C GLU A 147 -13.85 -4.07 -1.77
N LEU A 148 -12.62 -3.83 -2.19
CA LEU A 148 -11.80 -2.70 -1.79
C LEU A 148 -11.98 -1.58 -2.81
N ILE A 149 -12.71 -0.53 -2.43
CA ILE A 149 -12.86 0.66 -3.26
C ILE A 149 -11.73 1.62 -2.92
N VAL A 150 -10.80 1.82 -3.86
CA VAL A 150 -9.70 2.79 -3.73
C VAL A 150 -10.03 4.02 -4.55
N GLN A 151 -9.94 5.19 -3.95
CA GLN A 151 -10.49 6.43 -4.50
C GLN A 151 -9.54 7.61 -4.30
N ASP A 152 -9.44 8.48 -5.31
CA ASP A 152 -8.77 9.76 -5.16
C ASP A 152 -9.52 10.66 -4.15
N PRO A 153 -8.85 11.25 -3.15
CA PRO A 153 -9.52 11.99 -2.08
C PRO A 153 -10.20 13.27 -2.54
N GLU A 154 -9.78 13.85 -3.68
CA GLU A 154 -10.23 15.13 -4.20
C GLU A 154 -11.06 14.99 -5.49
N ASN A 155 -10.90 13.88 -6.21
CA ASN A 155 -11.72 13.52 -7.35
C ASN A 155 -12.48 12.20 -7.11
N PRO A 156 -13.70 12.26 -6.53
CA PRO A 156 -14.48 11.07 -6.23
C PRO A 156 -14.85 10.19 -7.44
N ALA A 157 -14.71 10.70 -8.67
CA ALA A 157 -14.95 9.94 -9.88
C ALA A 157 -13.82 8.94 -10.19
N LEU A 158 -12.59 9.21 -9.76
CA LEU A 158 -11.43 8.34 -9.96
C LEU A 158 -11.42 7.25 -8.89
N LYS A 159 -11.76 6.03 -9.32
CA LYS A 159 -11.85 4.85 -8.46
C LYS A 159 -11.27 3.64 -9.17
N ALA A 160 -10.53 2.83 -8.44
CA ALA A 160 -10.11 1.49 -8.85
C ALA A 160 -10.47 0.48 -7.75
N TYR A 161 -10.49 -0.80 -8.11
CA TYR A 161 -11.08 -1.84 -7.29
C TYR A 161 -10.12 -3.02 -7.10
N GLY A 162 -10.04 -3.51 -5.87
CA GLY A 162 -9.39 -4.78 -5.51
C GLY A 162 -10.40 -5.67 -4.80
N TYR A 163 -10.19 -6.98 -4.83
CA TYR A 163 -11.15 -7.94 -4.30
C TYR A 163 -10.45 -8.98 -3.45
N ILE A 164 -10.83 -9.08 -2.18
CA ILE A 164 -10.32 -10.12 -1.29
C ILE A 164 -11.24 -11.34 -1.35
N PHE A 165 -10.64 -12.50 -1.57
CA PHE A 165 -11.26 -13.81 -1.49
C PHE A 165 -10.59 -14.64 -0.39
N ARG A 166 -11.37 -15.51 0.26
CA ARG A 166 -10.88 -16.48 1.23
C ARG A 166 -10.94 -17.89 0.67
N SER A 167 -9.84 -18.62 0.67
CA SER A 167 -9.81 -20.03 0.28
C SER A 167 -8.50 -20.70 0.71
N SER A 168 -8.57 -21.93 1.20
CA SER A 168 -7.41 -22.81 1.44
C SER A 168 -7.01 -23.65 0.21
N THR A 169 -7.78 -23.58 -0.87
CA THR A 169 -7.67 -24.43 -2.06
C THR A 169 -7.24 -23.71 -3.33
N ILE A 170 -7.01 -22.39 -3.29
CA ILE A 170 -6.40 -21.66 -4.42
C ILE A 170 -4.96 -22.17 -4.59
N PRO A 171 -4.59 -22.77 -5.74
CA PRO A 171 -3.27 -23.35 -5.95
C PRO A 171 -2.23 -22.33 -6.41
N ASP A 172 -2.68 -21.13 -6.81
CA ASP A 172 -1.83 -20.09 -7.39
C ASP A 172 -0.97 -19.42 -6.32
N THR A 173 0.30 -19.20 -6.63
CA THR A 173 1.20 -18.39 -5.79
C THR A 173 0.97 -16.91 -6.04
N VAL A 174 1.11 -16.10 -4.99
CA VAL A 174 1.07 -14.64 -5.11
C VAL A 174 2.15 -14.17 -6.10
N PRO A 175 1.80 -13.35 -7.10
CA PRO A 175 2.78 -12.89 -8.08
C PRO A 175 3.77 -11.90 -7.43
N GLU A 176 5.07 -12.07 -7.72
CA GLU A 176 6.16 -11.24 -7.22
C GLU A 176 6.81 -10.38 -8.34
N PRO A 177 6.08 -9.50 -9.04
CA PRO A 177 6.58 -8.81 -10.22
C PRO A 177 7.63 -7.73 -9.90
N TYR A 178 7.85 -7.44 -8.62
CA TYR A 178 8.68 -6.36 -8.11
C TYR A 178 10.11 -6.78 -7.76
N GLY A 179 10.35 -8.09 -7.60
CA GLY A 179 11.69 -8.67 -7.46
C GLY A 179 12.50 -8.07 -6.30
N PHE A 180 11.89 -7.95 -5.13
CA PHE A 180 12.59 -7.50 -3.92
C PHE A 180 13.60 -8.55 -3.46
N ASN A 181 14.82 -8.10 -3.19
CA ASN A 181 15.90 -8.90 -2.65
C ASN A 181 16.64 -8.06 -1.61
N TYR A 182 16.96 -8.66 -0.47
CA TYR A 182 17.82 -8.09 0.56
C TYR A 182 19.14 -8.86 0.61
N PHE A 183 20.25 -8.15 0.57
CA PHE A 183 21.58 -8.73 0.67
C PHE A 183 22.22 -8.32 1.99
N ALA A 184 22.18 -9.21 2.98
CA ALA A 184 22.58 -8.91 4.36
C ALA A 184 24.06 -8.53 4.52
N GLU A 185 24.96 -9.15 3.74
CA GLU A 185 26.41 -8.86 3.82
C GLU A 185 26.75 -7.45 3.34
N GLN A 186 26.03 -6.96 2.33
CA GLN A 186 26.22 -5.62 1.76
C GLN A 186 25.23 -4.60 2.32
N ASP A 187 24.34 -5.01 3.23
CA ASP A 187 23.19 -4.24 3.72
C ASP A 187 22.47 -3.46 2.60
N SER A 188 22.16 -4.17 1.51
CA SER A 188 21.60 -3.55 0.31
C SER A 188 20.25 -4.13 -0.07
N ILE A 189 19.42 -3.28 -0.67
CA ILE A 189 18.08 -3.61 -1.12
C ILE A 189 18.04 -3.47 -2.63
N VAL A 190 17.55 -4.49 -3.30
CA VAL A 190 17.51 -4.54 -4.76
C VAL A 190 16.11 -4.91 -5.20
N THR A 191 15.51 -4.08 -6.05
CA THR A 191 14.20 -4.33 -6.65
C THR A 191 14.33 -4.44 -8.17
N LYS A 192 13.23 -4.65 -8.87
CA LYS A 192 13.17 -4.52 -10.33
C LYS A 192 13.52 -3.11 -10.82
N TYR A 193 13.21 -2.07 -10.04
CA TYR A 193 13.26 -0.68 -10.48
C TYR A 193 14.44 0.10 -9.92
N TYR A 194 14.95 -0.27 -8.76
CA TYR A 194 16.05 0.44 -8.12
C TYR A 194 16.92 -0.48 -7.25
N ALA A 195 18.06 0.02 -6.80
CA ALA A 195 18.84 -0.54 -5.70
C ALA A 195 19.23 0.56 -4.71
N ILE A 196 19.37 0.20 -3.44
CA ILE A 196 19.77 1.07 -2.35
C ILE A 196 20.92 0.39 -1.60
N GLY A 197 22.00 1.12 -1.36
CA GLY A 197 23.08 0.75 -0.45
C GLY A 197 22.88 1.41 0.93
N LEU A 198 23.34 0.73 1.97
CA LEU A 198 23.43 1.27 3.31
C LEU A 198 24.84 1.00 3.85
N ASN A 199 25.48 2.03 4.42
CA ASN A 199 26.82 1.90 4.97
C ASN A 199 26.82 1.25 6.37
N GLU A 200 28.02 1.08 6.93
CA GLU A 200 28.23 0.52 8.27
C GLU A 200 27.53 1.30 9.40
N ASN A 201 27.23 2.58 9.19
CA ASN A 201 26.50 3.43 10.12
C ASN A 201 24.97 3.36 9.91
N GLY A 202 24.49 2.58 8.95
CA GLY A 202 23.08 2.38 8.64
C GLY A 202 22.43 3.53 7.87
N THR A 203 23.24 4.43 7.32
CA THR A 203 22.78 5.55 6.47
C THR A 203 22.86 5.16 4.99
N VAL A 204 22.04 5.81 4.16
CA VAL A 204 22.01 5.55 2.71
C VAL A 204 23.27 6.11 2.05
N ASP A 205 24.00 5.26 1.34
CA ASP A 205 25.27 5.59 0.67
C ASP A 205 25.28 5.20 -0.82
N GLY A 206 24.14 4.75 -1.35
CA GLY A 206 24.02 4.44 -2.76
C GLY A 206 22.57 4.36 -3.21
N ILE A 207 22.27 4.95 -4.37
CA ILE A 207 20.98 4.83 -5.06
C ILE A 207 21.22 4.60 -6.54
N VAL A 208 20.71 3.48 -7.04
CA VAL A 208 20.70 3.15 -8.47
C VAL A 208 19.26 3.10 -8.96
N ILE A 209 18.90 3.89 -9.97
CA ILE A 209 17.65 3.69 -10.72
C ILE A 209 17.94 2.81 -11.94
N LYS A 210 17.31 1.64 -12.00
CA LYS A 210 17.67 0.57 -12.93
C LYS A 210 17.15 0.80 -14.35
N LYS A 211 17.87 0.22 -15.33
CA LYS A 211 17.40 0.10 -16.72
C LYS A 211 16.13 -0.75 -16.80
N PRO A 212 15.22 -0.52 -17.77
CA PRO A 212 15.31 0.48 -18.84
C PRO A 212 14.90 1.90 -18.41
N GLY A 213 14.40 2.06 -17.18
CA GLY A 213 13.96 3.33 -16.62
C GLY A 213 15.12 4.31 -16.43
N GLY A 214 15.95 4.08 -15.43
CA GLY A 214 17.16 4.85 -15.21
C GLY A 214 18.32 4.47 -16.14
N ASN A 215 19.54 4.91 -15.82
CA ASN A 215 20.75 4.49 -16.53
C ASN A 215 21.50 3.35 -15.83
N GLY A 216 21.11 2.97 -14.61
CA GLY A 216 21.74 1.91 -13.84
C GLY A 216 23.06 2.32 -13.18
N GLU A 217 23.36 3.62 -13.08
CA GLU A 217 24.49 4.14 -12.33
C GLU A 217 24.02 4.60 -10.95
N ASP A 218 24.93 4.49 -9.98
CA ASP A 218 24.73 5.03 -8.65
C ASP A 218 24.90 6.55 -8.67
N ILE A 219 23.92 7.28 -8.16
CA ILE A 219 23.92 8.74 -8.16
C ILE A 219 24.18 9.36 -6.79
N LEU A 220 24.14 8.57 -5.71
CA LEU A 220 24.31 9.10 -4.37
C LEU A 220 25.76 8.90 -3.89
N ASP A 221 26.30 9.88 -3.18
CA ASP A 221 27.49 9.66 -2.35
C ASP A 221 27.03 9.24 -0.94
N LEU A 222 26.31 10.13 -0.25
CA LEU A 222 25.93 9.88 1.14
C LEU A 222 24.72 10.70 1.61
N LEU A 223 23.89 10.09 2.46
CA LEU A 223 22.99 10.80 3.36
C LEU A 223 23.80 11.45 4.49
N LYS A 224 23.99 12.76 4.42
CA LYS A 224 24.73 13.55 5.39
C LYS A 224 23.82 14.02 6.53
N ILE A 225 24.31 13.86 7.75
CA ILE A 225 23.68 14.40 8.96
C ILE A 225 24.73 15.21 9.70
N ARG A 226 24.44 16.45 10.07
CA ARG A 226 25.36 17.36 10.77
C ARG A 226 24.73 17.87 12.06
N PHE A 227 25.48 17.84 13.15
CA PHE A 227 25.07 18.32 14.45
C PHE A 227 26.05 19.37 14.96
N HIS A 228 25.53 20.49 15.44
CA HIS A 228 26.28 21.48 16.21
C HIS A 228 25.47 21.88 17.44
N GLY A 229 26.12 21.95 18.60
CA GLY A 229 25.43 22.19 19.86
C GLY A 229 26.35 22.21 21.07
N ILE A 230 25.76 21.95 22.25
CA ILE A 230 26.45 21.82 23.52
C ILE A 230 25.85 20.61 24.26
N ILE A 231 26.71 19.83 24.93
CA ILE A 231 26.30 18.90 25.98
C ILE A 231 26.78 19.45 27.32
N ASP A 232 25.88 19.58 28.29
CA ASP A 232 26.19 20.03 29.65
C ASP A 232 26.12 18.84 30.62
N LEU A 233 27.30 18.45 31.10
CA LEU A 233 27.53 17.46 32.15
C LEU A 233 28.22 18.17 33.32
N TYR A 234 27.58 19.19 33.88
CA TYR A 234 28.12 20.15 34.87
C TYR A 234 29.09 21.18 34.29
N VAL A 235 29.69 20.90 33.13
CA VAL A 235 30.49 21.84 32.34
C VAL A 235 29.99 21.78 30.89
N PRO A 236 29.70 22.93 30.25
CA PRO A 236 29.32 22.97 28.84
C PRO A 236 30.47 22.51 27.93
N ILE A 237 30.24 21.44 27.18
CA ILE A 237 31.18 20.90 26.19
C ILE A 237 30.59 21.15 24.78
N PRO A 238 31.32 21.82 23.87
CA PRO A 238 30.89 21.97 22.49
C PRO A 238 30.69 20.61 21.83
N LEU A 239 29.56 20.46 21.15
CA LEU A 239 29.21 19.28 20.37
C LEU A 239 29.26 19.62 18.89
N ILE A 240 30.12 18.94 18.15
CA ILE A 240 30.13 18.91 16.68
C ILE A 240 30.23 17.46 16.26
N ALA A 241 29.27 16.98 15.47
CA ALA A 241 29.23 15.60 15.00
C ALA A 241 28.65 15.53 13.57
N ASN A 242 28.97 14.44 12.89
CA ASN A 242 28.42 14.10 11.58
C ASN A 242 27.96 12.64 11.53
N GLU A 243 27.50 12.15 10.38
CA GLU A 243 27.03 10.76 10.23
C GLU A 243 28.08 9.69 10.55
N ASN A 244 29.38 9.98 10.51
CA ASN A 244 30.41 9.02 10.95
C ASN A 244 30.43 8.82 12.48
N TYR A 245 29.71 9.66 13.21
CA TYR A 245 29.49 9.52 14.64
C TYR A 245 28.19 8.79 14.96
N LEU A 246 27.44 8.34 13.94
CA LEU A 246 26.31 7.45 14.12
C LEU A 246 26.84 6.02 14.26
N TYR A 247 26.35 5.32 15.27
CA TYR A 247 26.66 3.92 15.48
C TYR A 247 25.39 3.09 15.27
N LEU A 248 25.53 2.06 14.43
CA LEU A 248 24.47 1.09 14.15
C LEU A 248 24.60 -0.09 15.11
N TYR A 249 23.53 -0.43 15.81
CA TYR A 249 23.53 -1.66 16.60
C TYR A 249 23.59 -2.90 15.68
N PRO A 250 24.29 -3.97 16.09
CA PRO A 250 24.49 -5.15 15.23
C PRO A 250 23.17 -5.83 14.82
N GLU A 251 22.14 -5.79 15.67
CA GLU A 251 20.84 -6.38 15.37
C GLU A 251 20.10 -5.58 14.29
N LYS A 252 19.86 -6.23 13.15
CA LYS A 252 19.08 -5.69 12.04
C LYS A 252 17.91 -6.61 11.78
N TYR A 253 16.71 -6.04 11.66
CA TYR A 253 15.50 -6.80 11.37
C TYR A 253 14.97 -6.45 9.99
N VAL A 254 14.74 -7.46 9.16
CA VAL A 254 14.31 -7.27 7.77
C VAL A 254 13.24 -8.28 7.39
N THR A 255 12.28 -7.89 6.54
CA THR A 255 11.28 -8.80 5.97
C THR A 255 11.96 -9.94 5.22
N GLU A 256 11.68 -11.19 5.58
CA GLU A 256 12.32 -12.37 5.00
C GLU A 256 11.88 -12.63 3.55
N HIS A 257 10.58 -12.46 3.26
CA HIS A 257 9.98 -12.76 1.96
C HIS A 257 9.12 -11.60 1.42
N PRO A 258 9.75 -10.47 1.03
CA PRO A 258 9.02 -9.29 0.56
C PRO A 258 8.43 -9.50 -0.85
N VAL A 259 7.12 -9.27 -0.99
CA VAL A 259 6.41 -9.28 -2.28
C VAL A 259 6.19 -7.84 -2.77
N VAL A 260 5.63 -6.99 -1.90
CA VAL A 260 5.30 -5.58 -2.20
C VAL A 260 6.10 -4.63 -1.32
N ARG A 261 6.45 -5.04 -0.10
CA ARG A 261 7.11 -4.18 0.88
C ARG A 261 8.26 -4.90 1.55
N LEU A 262 9.42 -4.25 1.61
CA LEU A 262 10.49 -4.65 2.51
C LEU A 262 10.51 -3.67 3.67
N VAL A 263 10.34 -4.18 4.89
CA VAL A 263 10.56 -3.40 6.12
C VAL A 263 11.98 -3.70 6.61
N ARG A 264 12.73 -2.66 6.98
CA ARG A 264 14.04 -2.75 7.63
C ARG A 264 13.98 -1.91 8.91
N CYS A 265 14.33 -2.50 10.04
CA CYS A 265 14.39 -1.83 11.33
C CYS A 265 15.79 -1.98 11.91
N VAL A 266 16.38 -0.85 12.32
CA VAL A 266 17.66 -0.79 13.01
C VAL A 266 17.60 0.23 14.13
N ASN A 267 18.49 0.10 15.11
CA ASN A 267 18.74 1.17 16.07
C ASN A 267 20.03 1.89 15.72
N MET A 268 19.98 3.21 15.90
CA MET A 268 21.12 4.09 15.72
C MET A 268 21.33 4.89 17.00
N THR A 269 22.57 5.17 17.35
CA THR A 269 22.91 6.09 18.43
C THR A 269 23.97 7.08 17.99
N LEU A 270 24.10 8.20 18.71
CA LEU A 270 25.07 9.25 18.45
C LEU A 270 26.26 9.12 19.42
N LYS A 271 27.46 9.16 18.87
CA LYS A 271 28.70 9.21 19.65
C LYS A 271 29.18 10.65 19.78
N PHE A 272 29.52 11.08 20.99
CA PHE A 272 30.01 12.42 21.28
C PHE A 272 31.50 12.36 21.69
N GLY A 273 32.39 12.27 20.70
CA GLY A 273 33.83 12.08 20.96
C GLY A 273 34.11 10.71 21.59
N ASP A 274 34.83 10.66 22.72
CA ASP A 274 35.03 9.42 23.50
C ASP A 274 33.85 9.07 24.41
N PHE A 275 32.88 9.99 24.58
CA PHE A 275 31.65 9.72 25.30
C PHE A 275 30.67 9.06 24.35
N VAL A 276 30.43 7.77 24.55
CA VAL A 276 29.36 7.09 23.85
C VAL A 276 28.06 7.36 24.58
N ALA A 277 27.14 8.09 23.94
CA ALA A 277 25.78 8.22 24.41
C ALA A 277 24.97 6.99 23.95
N ASP A 278 25.51 5.78 24.14
CA ASP A 278 24.87 4.51 23.72
C ASP A 278 23.43 4.42 24.21
N ASN A 279 23.15 5.00 25.37
CA ASN A 279 21.81 4.95 25.93
C ASN A 279 20.81 5.85 25.18
N VAL A 280 21.22 6.79 24.32
CA VAL A 280 20.32 7.64 23.50
C VAL A 280 20.03 6.99 22.14
N ALA A 281 19.97 5.66 22.10
CA ALA A 281 19.64 4.91 20.89
C ALA A 281 18.20 5.17 20.45
N PHE A 282 18.00 5.30 19.14
CA PHE A 282 16.71 5.52 18.55
C PHE A 282 16.45 4.59 17.36
N PRO A 283 15.21 4.11 17.21
CA PRO A 283 14.85 3.23 16.12
C PRO A 283 14.65 3.99 14.82
N VAL A 284 15.20 3.43 13.74
CA VAL A 284 14.95 3.84 12.38
C VAL A 284 14.23 2.69 11.66
N VAL A 285 12.98 2.95 11.30
CA VAL A 285 12.14 2.05 10.51
C VAL A 285 12.10 2.58 9.08
N ALA A 286 12.69 1.81 8.18
CA ALA A 286 12.59 2.03 6.75
C ALA A 286 11.58 1.05 6.13
N LYS A 287 10.71 1.54 5.26
CA LYS A 287 9.77 0.71 4.48
C LYS A 287 9.98 1.01 3.02
N PHE A 288 10.25 0.00 2.21
CA PHE A 288 10.57 0.13 0.81
C PHE A 288 9.51 -0.57 -0.04
N TYR A 289 8.97 0.16 -1.00
CA TYR A 289 7.93 -0.20 -1.96
C TYR A 289 8.51 -0.14 -3.38
N PRO A 290 7.84 -0.69 -4.41
CA PRO A 290 8.45 -0.86 -5.73
C PRO A 290 8.97 0.43 -6.39
N PHE A 291 8.43 1.59 -6.00
CA PHE A 291 8.82 2.90 -6.53
C PHE A 291 9.09 3.94 -5.46
N SER A 292 9.03 3.58 -4.17
CA SER A 292 9.09 4.54 -3.09
C SER A 292 9.59 3.91 -1.79
N GLY A 293 9.87 4.74 -0.81
CA GLY A 293 10.16 4.28 0.54
C GLY A 293 9.90 5.36 1.57
N THR A 294 9.77 4.94 2.82
CA THR A 294 9.69 5.83 3.97
C THR A 294 10.85 5.53 4.89
N ILE A 295 11.58 6.56 5.33
CA ILE A 295 12.57 6.46 6.41
C ILE A 295 12.00 7.25 7.58
N ARG A 296 11.76 6.58 8.70
CA ARG A 296 11.15 7.15 9.91
C ARG A 296 12.00 6.80 11.12
N GLY A 297 12.34 7.77 11.94
CA GLY A 297 13.07 7.55 13.19
C GLY A 297 13.27 8.84 13.96
N GLY A 298 13.96 8.75 15.09
CA GLY A 298 14.28 9.91 15.90
C GLY A 298 14.11 9.71 17.40
N THR A 299 14.57 10.68 18.16
CA THR A 299 14.48 10.71 19.63
C THR A 299 14.44 12.13 20.16
N SER A 300 13.74 12.28 21.29
CA SER A 300 13.79 13.49 22.09
C SER A 300 15.14 13.58 22.80
N LEU A 301 15.70 14.79 22.85
CA LEU A 301 16.89 15.11 23.65
C LEU A 301 16.54 15.98 24.87
N ALA A 302 15.26 16.02 25.27
CA ALA A 302 14.86 16.75 26.46
C ALA A 302 15.47 16.12 27.73
N PRO A 303 15.92 16.91 28.73
CA PRO A 303 16.58 16.39 29.93
C PRO A 303 15.77 15.31 30.67
N GLU A 304 14.45 15.44 30.74
CA GLU A 304 13.55 14.46 31.34
C GLU A 304 13.61 13.08 30.66
N ASP A 305 13.72 13.05 29.33
CA ASP A 305 13.83 11.82 28.55
C ASP A 305 15.24 11.24 28.66
N LEU A 306 16.26 12.11 28.74
CA LEU A 306 17.66 11.73 28.92
C LEU A 306 17.95 11.16 30.33
N LYS A 307 17.24 11.59 31.38
CA LYS A 307 17.43 11.07 32.75
C LYS A 307 17.29 9.54 32.84
N MET A 308 16.41 8.95 32.02
CA MET A 308 16.23 7.50 31.92
C MET A 308 17.51 6.80 31.43
N PHE A 309 18.23 7.45 30.53
CA PHE A 309 19.41 6.91 29.86
C PHE A 309 20.70 7.10 30.66
N TYR A 310 20.73 8.02 31.63
CA TYR A 310 21.92 8.32 32.43
C TYR A 310 21.75 8.04 33.94
N GLY A 311 20.91 7.06 34.29
CA GLY A 311 20.80 6.60 35.69
C GLY A 311 20.40 7.70 36.68
N GLY A 312 19.61 8.67 36.24
CA GLY A 312 19.15 9.80 37.04
C GLY A 312 20.09 11.02 37.05
N VAL A 313 21.22 10.99 36.35
CA VAL A 313 22.04 12.18 36.12
C VAL A 313 21.29 13.12 35.18
N GLU A 314 21.24 14.40 35.54
CA GLU A 314 20.69 15.44 34.67
C GLU A 314 21.70 15.75 33.57
N VAL A 315 21.36 15.35 32.35
CA VAL A 315 22.12 15.63 31.14
C VAL A 315 21.31 16.59 30.29
N LEU A 316 21.92 17.69 29.87
CA LEU A 316 21.29 18.67 28.99
C LEU A 316 22.03 18.68 27.65
N ILE A 317 21.32 18.37 26.57
CA ILE A 317 21.85 18.48 25.21
C ILE A 317 21.10 19.60 24.50
N ILE A 318 21.81 20.66 24.14
CA ILE A 318 21.27 21.79 23.38
C ILE A 318 21.81 21.70 21.96
N LEU A 319 20.98 21.20 21.04
CA LEU A 319 21.25 21.30 19.61
C LEU A 319 21.05 22.75 19.17
N LYS A 320 22.06 23.33 18.52
CA LYS A 320 22.02 24.67 17.93
C LYS A 320 21.69 24.60 16.45
N ASP A 321 22.34 23.69 15.73
CA ASP A 321 22.10 23.49 14.31
C ASP A 321 22.04 21.99 14.01
N LEU A 322 21.08 21.58 13.17
CA LEU A 322 20.95 20.23 12.63
C LEU A 322 20.79 20.36 11.12
N ARG A 323 21.64 19.69 10.34
CA ARG A 323 21.42 19.54 8.89
C ARG A 323 21.18 18.09 8.56
N GLU A 324 20.17 17.85 7.73
CA GLU A 324 19.98 16.56 7.08
C GLU A 324 19.93 16.80 5.57
N SER A 325 20.83 16.18 4.83
CA SER A 325 20.99 16.44 3.39
C SER A 325 21.48 15.23 2.63
N TRP A 326 21.18 15.18 1.33
CA TRP A 326 21.53 14.09 0.44
C TRP A 326 22.55 14.62 -0.56
N ASP A 327 23.78 14.12 -0.46
CA ASP A 327 24.87 14.51 -1.34
C ASP A 327 24.98 13.54 -2.52
N TYR A 328 24.99 14.08 -3.73
CA TYR A 328 25.16 13.27 -4.93
C TYR A 328 26.63 13.15 -5.29
N ASN A 329 26.95 12.05 -5.97
CA ASN A 329 28.26 11.84 -6.54
C ASN A 329 28.33 12.43 -7.98
N SER A 330 29.50 12.36 -8.61
CA SER A 330 29.73 12.90 -9.95
C SER A 330 28.83 12.33 -11.07
N ASN A 331 28.18 11.17 -10.87
CA ASN A 331 27.23 10.62 -11.84
C ASN A 331 25.94 11.44 -11.92
N ALA A 332 25.65 12.31 -10.95
CA ALA A 332 24.50 13.23 -11.00
C ALA A 332 24.75 14.48 -11.86
N ILE A 333 25.98 14.72 -12.34
CA ILE A 333 26.31 15.88 -13.17
C ILE A 333 25.40 15.93 -14.41
N GLY A 334 24.80 17.09 -14.64
CA GLY A 334 23.86 17.35 -15.73
C GLY A 334 22.41 16.96 -15.43
N MET A 335 22.13 16.36 -14.27
CA MET A 335 20.75 16.27 -13.76
C MET A 335 20.25 17.66 -13.35
N LYS A 336 18.93 17.80 -13.25
CA LYS A 336 18.28 19.01 -12.74
C LYS A 336 17.73 18.79 -11.35
N PHE A 337 17.90 19.78 -10.50
CA PHE A 337 17.34 19.86 -9.15
C PHE A 337 16.17 20.85 -9.12
N TYR A 338 15.02 20.41 -8.61
CA TYR A 338 13.80 21.19 -8.43
C TYR A 338 13.37 21.18 -6.97
N ASN A 339 12.80 22.30 -6.50
CA ASN A 339 12.03 22.39 -5.26
C ASN A 339 10.88 23.41 -5.45
N GLN A 340 10.16 23.78 -4.39
CA GLN A 340 9.04 24.73 -4.47
C GLN A 340 9.45 26.15 -4.92
N TYR A 341 10.73 26.49 -4.83
CA TYR A 341 11.22 27.87 -4.92
C TYR A 341 12.22 28.10 -6.06
N ASN A 342 12.56 27.06 -6.82
CA ASN A 342 13.46 27.15 -7.96
C ASN A 342 12.82 26.57 -9.23
N ASN A 343 13.38 26.89 -10.40
CA ASN A 343 12.88 26.42 -11.70
C ASN A 343 13.91 25.53 -12.42
N GLY A 344 14.54 24.60 -11.69
CA GLY A 344 15.44 23.59 -12.25
C GLY A 344 16.88 24.07 -12.36
N LEU A 345 17.62 23.95 -11.25
CA LEU A 345 19.07 24.14 -11.21
C LEU A 345 19.75 22.98 -11.92
N ILE A 346 20.90 23.23 -12.54
CA ILE A 346 21.70 22.17 -13.15
C ILE A 346 22.75 21.77 -12.12
N ILE A 347 22.90 20.47 -11.84
CA ILE A 347 24.01 19.96 -11.05
C ILE A 347 25.26 20.00 -11.93
N ASP A 348 26.17 20.94 -11.67
CA ASP A 348 27.37 21.16 -12.47
C ASP A 348 28.66 21.36 -11.65
N GLY A 349 28.54 21.26 -10.31
CA GLY A 349 29.65 21.43 -9.39
C GLY A 349 30.01 22.89 -9.14
N ASN A 350 29.14 23.85 -9.45
CA ASN A 350 29.32 25.27 -9.14
C ASN A 350 28.24 25.78 -8.16
N PRO A 351 28.61 26.56 -7.13
CA PRO A 351 27.65 26.93 -6.08
C PRO A 351 26.50 27.81 -6.59
N ASP A 352 25.27 27.43 -6.28
CA ASP A 352 24.05 28.22 -6.49
C ASP A 352 23.46 28.72 -5.16
N LEU A 353 22.91 29.94 -5.18
CA LEU A 353 22.20 30.51 -4.02
C LEU A 353 20.71 30.20 -4.11
N VAL A 354 20.29 29.08 -3.52
CA VAL A 354 18.86 28.68 -3.48
C VAL A 354 18.32 28.41 -2.09
N ASN A 355 19.12 28.62 -1.05
CA ASN A 355 18.67 28.49 0.32
C ASN A 355 17.51 29.44 0.60
N LYS A 356 16.52 28.92 1.33
CA LYS A 356 15.30 29.65 1.62
C LYS A 356 14.77 29.25 2.99
N THR A 357 14.54 30.23 3.86
CA THR A 357 13.79 29.99 5.09
C THR A 357 12.37 29.54 4.76
N ILE A 358 11.93 28.45 5.39
CA ILE A 358 10.62 27.82 5.22
C ILE A 358 9.84 27.80 6.54
N ASP A 359 8.52 27.70 6.42
CA ASP A 359 7.63 27.63 7.58
C ASP A 359 7.67 26.25 8.26
N ILE A 360 7.32 26.24 9.55
CA ILE A 360 7.13 25.05 10.37
C ILE A 360 5.60 24.83 10.53
N PRO A 361 5.06 23.59 10.43
CA PRO A 361 5.74 22.32 10.19
C PRO A 361 6.37 22.24 8.80
N VAL A 362 7.49 21.52 8.72
CA VAL A 362 8.26 21.43 7.49
C VAL A 362 7.60 20.41 6.57
N ASN A 363 7.31 20.83 5.35
CA ASN A 363 6.79 19.98 4.28
C ASN A 363 7.54 20.30 2.98
N ALA A 364 8.84 20.05 3.01
CA ALA A 364 9.79 20.44 1.96
C ALA A 364 10.03 19.28 1.01
N TRP A 365 9.97 19.51 -0.31
CA TRP A 365 10.24 18.49 -1.31
C TRP A 365 11.32 18.95 -2.27
N ASP A 366 12.03 17.97 -2.81
CA ASP A 366 12.97 18.12 -3.90
C ASP A 366 12.82 17.00 -4.93
N LEU A 367 13.21 17.32 -6.16
CA LEU A 367 13.20 16.41 -7.30
C LEU A 367 14.51 16.58 -8.07
N THR A 368 15.30 15.52 -8.10
CA THR A 368 16.52 15.42 -8.91
C THR A 368 16.26 14.50 -10.09
N THR A 369 16.43 14.99 -11.32
CA THR A 369 16.00 14.26 -12.53
C THR A 369 16.93 14.45 -13.72
N GLY A 370 17.18 13.38 -14.48
CA GLY A 370 18.03 13.42 -15.66
C GLY A 370 18.05 12.11 -16.43
N LYS A 371 19.18 11.82 -17.10
CA LYS A 371 19.36 10.58 -17.87
C LYS A 371 19.37 9.33 -16.98
N GLN A 372 19.73 9.53 -15.73
CA GLN A 372 19.89 8.56 -14.66
C GLN A 372 18.55 8.03 -14.15
N GLY A 373 17.45 8.75 -14.38
CA GLY A 373 16.14 8.52 -13.77
C GLY A 373 15.72 9.76 -12.98
N SER A 374 14.77 9.60 -12.06
CA SER A 374 14.36 10.68 -11.15
C SER A 374 14.26 10.20 -9.71
N LEU A 375 14.82 10.97 -8.80
CA LEU A 375 14.68 10.83 -7.36
C LEU A 375 13.82 11.99 -6.85
N PHE A 376 12.70 11.67 -6.21
CA PHE A 376 11.89 12.67 -5.51
C PHE A 376 11.92 12.38 -4.01
N LYS A 377 12.06 13.41 -3.19
CA LYS A 377 12.09 13.31 -1.73
C LYS A 377 11.18 14.37 -1.14
N ILE A 378 10.50 14.03 -0.05
CA ILE A 378 9.75 14.98 0.76
C ILE A 378 10.01 14.71 2.24
N GLY A 379 10.50 15.72 2.94
CA GLY A 379 10.72 15.73 4.38
C GLY A 379 9.52 16.37 5.08
N GLN A 380 8.91 15.62 6.01
CA GLN A 380 7.70 16.02 6.74
C GLN A 380 7.97 16.07 8.24
N PHE A 381 8.54 17.17 8.73
CA PHE A 381 8.94 17.28 10.13
C PHE A 381 7.86 18.03 10.91
N LYS A 382 7.48 17.48 12.06
CA LYS A 382 6.43 18.08 12.89
C LYS A 382 6.90 19.38 13.51
N GLU A 383 5.94 20.15 14.02
CA GLU A 383 6.24 21.41 14.71
C GLU A 383 7.17 21.14 15.90
N GLN A 384 8.41 21.59 15.73
CA GLN A 384 9.40 21.66 16.78
C GLN A 384 9.71 23.12 17.06
N LYS A 385 10.28 23.39 18.23
CA LYS A 385 10.65 24.74 18.68
C LYS A 385 11.89 25.30 17.94
N TRP A 386 12.09 24.98 16.67
CA TRP A 386 13.18 25.55 15.88
C TRP A 386 12.99 27.06 15.72
N GLY A 387 14.10 27.80 15.75
CA GLY A 387 14.11 29.25 15.51
C GLY A 387 13.93 29.60 14.05
N SER A 388 14.63 28.89 13.18
CA SER A 388 14.48 28.93 11.72
C SER A 388 14.69 27.53 11.14
N VAL A 389 14.05 27.29 10.00
CA VAL A 389 14.32 26.14 9.15
C VAL A 389 14.58 26.66 7.75
N GLU A 390 15.64 26.19 7.12
CA GLU A 390 16.06 26.60 5.79
C GLU A 390 16.21 25.40 4.87
N LEU A 391 15.81 25.56 3.61
CA LEU A 391 16.28 24.67 2.55
C LEU A 391 17.78 24.87 2.37
N TYR A 392 18.50 23.75 2.32
CA TYR A 392 19.93 23.71 2.07
C TYR A 392 20.19 23.18 0.66
N TYR A 393 21.09 23.84 -0.06
CA TYR A 393 21.65 23.36 -1.31
C TYR A 393 23.12 23.78 -1.41
N TYR A 394 23.98 22.87 -1.86
CA TYR A 394 25.37 23.15 -2.15
C TYR A 394 25.87 22.31 -3.32
N ASP A 395 26.58 22.93 -4.26
CA ASP A 395 27.10 22.24 -5.44
C ASP A 395 28.53 22.74 -5.69
N ASN A 396 29.55 21.96 -5.32
CA ASN A 396 30.94 22.35 -5.44
C ASN A 396 31.86 21.15 -5.67
N LYS A 397 32.37 21.04 -6.89
CA LYS A 397 33.32 19.99 -7.29
C LYS A 397 34.72 20.13 -6.70
N ASN A 398 35.08 21.30 -6.15
CA ASN A 398 36.40 21.52 -5.55
C ASN A 398 36.45 21.08 -4.08
N GLY A 399 35.39 20.43 -3.59
CA GLY A 399 35.27 19.91 -2.24
C GLY A 399 34.81 20.96 -1.22
N GLY A 400 34.48 20.45 -0.03
CA GLY A 400 33.97 21.23 1.10
C GLY A 400 32.45 21.39 1.07
N GLN A 401 31.92 21.96 2.14
CA GLN A 401 30.50 22.33 2.29
C GLN A 401 30.41 23.81 2.70
N ALA A 402 29.23 24.42 2.62
CA ALA A 402 29.01 25.75 3.23
C ALA A 402 29.11 25.73 4.78
N ASP A 403 29.44 24.57 5.35
CA ASP A 403 29.38 24.21 6.76
C ASP A 403 30.53 24.74 7.61
N SER A 404 31.64 25.16 7.03
CA SER A 404 32.89 25.43 7.76
C SER A 404 32.73 26.43 8.92
N LEU A 405 31.78 27.37 8.80
CA LEU A 405 31.45 28.36 9.83
C LEU A 405 30.57 27.83 10.97
N ILE A 406 29.76 26.79 10.71
CA ILE A 406 28.74 26.28 11.64
C ILE A 406 29.15 24.93 12.22
N PHE A 407 29.45 23.98 11.33
CA PHE A 407 29.80 22.62 11.70
C PHE A 407 31.31 22.37 11.63
N GLY A 408 32.12 23.25 11.03
CA GLY A 408 33.55 23.04 10.80
C GLY A 408 33.84 22.32 9.48
N ASP A 409 35.12 22.15 9.13
CA ASP A 409 35.55 21.53 7.88
C ASP A 409 35.45 19.99 7.95
N PHE A 410 34.22 19.47 7.91
CA PHE A 410 33.94 18.04 7.91
C PHE A 410 33.33 17.62 6.58
N ASP A 411 34.21 17.33 5.62
CA ASP A 411 33.81 16.65 4.41
C ASP A 411 33.87 15.13 4.64
N THR A 412 32.84 14.43 4.17
CA THR A 412 32.63 13.01 4.38
C THR A 412 32.14 12.42 3.07
N GLY A 413 32.42 11.12 2.84
CA GLY A 413 32.25 10.50 1.53
C GLY A 413 33.47 10.73 0.64
N ASP A 414 33.26 11.16 -0.61
CA ASP A 414 34.33 11.33 -1.60
C ASP A 414 35.08 12.69 -1.52
N ASN A 415 34.70 13.54 -0.56
CA ASN A 415 35.16 14.92 -0.40
C ASN A 415 34.80 15.86 -1.55
N MET A 416 33.80 15.52 -2.35
CA MET A 416 33.13 16.40 -3.29
C MET A 416 31.67 16.54 -2.86
N SER A 417 31.02 17.59 -3.35
CA SER A 417 29.61 17.78 -3.10
C SER A 417 28.93 18.17 -4.40
N TYR A 418 28.12 17.27 -4.96
CA TYR A 418 27.35 17.55 -6.15
C TYR A 418 25.88 17.67 -5.77
N GLY A 419 25.33 18.88 -5.86
CA GLY A 419 23.92 19.14 -5.55
C GLY A 419 23.45 18.62 -4.18
N ASP A 420 24.27 18.72 -3.13
CA ASP A 420 23.91 18.37 -1.75
C ASP A 420 22.72 19.19 -1.28
N ASN A 421 21.60 18.50 -1.07
CA ASN A 421 20.32 19.15 -0.83
C ASN A 421 19.59 18.58 0.39
N GLY A 422 18.93 19.46 1.14
CA GLY A 422 18.24 19.04 2.35
C GLY A 422 17.66 20.18 3.14
N VAL A 423 17.66 20.00 4.46
CA VAL A 423 17.07 20.95 5.41
C VAL A 423 18.08 21.26 6.50
N LEU A 424 18.25 22.54 6.80
CA LEU A 424 19.02 23.06 7.92
C LEU A 424 18.05 23.62 8.97
N PHE A 425 18.07 23.05 10.16
CA PHE A 425 17.31 23.48 11.32
C PHE A 425 18.23 24.27 12.25
N GLN A 426 17.78 25.43 12.72
CA GLN A 426 18.54 26.25 13.65
C GLN A 426 17.68 26.59 14.86
N ASN A 427 18.22 26.32 16.04
CA ASN A 427 17.54 26.53 17.31
C ASN A 427 17.62 28.00 17.75
N LYS A 428 16.64 28.45 18.54
CA LYS A 428 16.78 29.72 19.26
C LYS A 428 17.82 29.56 20.37
N PRO A 429 18.63 30.60 20.66
CA PRO A 429 19.66 30.52 21.71
C PRO A 429 19.17 30.14 23.11
N ASP A 430 17.87 30.29 23.39
CA ASP A 430 17.26 30.13 24.73
C ASP A 430 16.27 28.94 24.81
N GLN A 431 16.40 27.91 23.97
CA GLN A 431 15.52 26.74 23.98
C GLN A 431 16.25 25.41 24.19
N ASP A 432 15.87 24.74 25.28
CA ASP A 432 16.57 23.57 25.84
C ASP A 432 16.05 22.22 25.33
N SER A 433 15.09 22.18 24.41
CA SER A 433 14.44 20.94 23.97
C SER A 433 14.38 20.83 22.45
N VAL A 434 15.13 19.86 21.91
CA VAL A 434 15.18 19.56 20.49
C VAL A 434 14.99 18.05 20.28
N THR A 435 14.29 17.68 19.22
CA THR A 435 14.09 16.28 18.82
C THR A 435 14.84 16.04 17.52
N ILE A 436 15.64 14.97 17.47
CA ILE A 436 16.17 14.47 16.20
C ILE A 436 15.03 13.68 15.56
N GLU A 437 14.66 14.00 14.32
CA GLU A 437 13.55 13.35 13.63
C GLU A 437 13.95 13.06 12.18
N LEU A 438 13.99 11.79 11.79
CA LEU A 438 14.07 11.39 10.39
C LEU A 438 12.64 11.15 9.90
N ASN A 439 12.18 11.90 8.88
CA ASN A 439 10.82 11.76 8.39
C ASN A 439 10.74 12.02 6.87
N TYR A 440 11.27 11.09 6.09
CA TYR A 440 11.39 11.21 4.63
C TYR A 440 10.54 10.22 3.87
N THR A 441 9.74 10.69 2.93
CA THR A 441 9.19 9.83 1.87
C THR A 441 10.01 10.06 0.60
N VAL A 442 10.52 8.98 0.01
CA VAL A 442 11.40 9.00 -1.16
C VAL A 442 10.76 8.20 -2.28
N TYR A 443 10.93 8.64 -3.53
CA TYR A 443 10.45 7.97 -4.74
C TYR A 443 11.62 7.74 -5.69
N PHE A 444 11.74 6.50 -6.18
CA PHE A 444 12.77 6.02 -7.09
C PHE A 444 12.13 5.77 -8.46
N LEU A 445 12.12 6.79 -9.31
CA LEU A 445 11.27 6.82 -10.50
C LEU A 445 12.06 6.52 -11.78
N PRO A 446 11.60 5.57 -12.61
CA PRO A 446 12.22 5.28 -13.90
C PRO A 446 12.07 6.42 -14.92
N GLU A 447 11.12 7.32 -14.71
CA GLU A 447 10.91 8.49 -15.56
C GLU A 447 12.11 9.44 -15.53
N LYS A 448 12.35 10.10 -16.66
CA LYS A 448 13.47 11.03 -16.87
C LYS A 448 12.93 12.40 -17.17
N HIS A 449 13.74 13.42 -16.86
CA HIS A 449 13.45 14.81 -17.20
C HIS A 449 12.08 15.27 -16.70
N LEU A 450 11.71 14.83 -15.50
CA LEU A 450 10.53 15.33 -14.81
C LEU A 450 10.66 16.84 -14.58
N THR A 451 9.52 17.50 -14.45
CA THR A 451 9.44 18.95 -14.27
C THR A 451 9.13 19.32 -12.83
N GLN A 452 9.25 20.60 -12.48
CA GLN A 452 8.80 21.12 -11.19
C GLN A 452 7.34 20.74 -10.91
N SER A 453 6.47 20.83 -11.91
CA SER A 453 5.04 20.47 -11.78
C SER A 453 4.79 18.99 -11.49
N ASP A 454 5.70 18.10 -11.92
CA ASP A 454 5.65 16.69 -11.54
C ASP A 454 6.03 16.51 -10.07
N GLY A 455 7.02 17.26 -9.58
CA GLY A 455 7.40 17.30 -8.16
C GLY A 455 6.26 17.82 -7.28
N GLU A 456 5.62 18.92 -7.67
CA GLU A 456 4.44 19.47 -6.98
C GLU A 456 3.31 18.44 -6.89
N ARG A 457 3.06 17.71 -7.99
CA ARG A 457 2.03 16.67 -8.03
C ARG A 457 2.37 15.49 -7.11
N LEU A 458 3.62 15.03 -7.08
CA LEU A 458 4.06 13.96 -6.17
C LEU A 458 3.96 14.39 -4.70
N ALA A 459 4.39 15.61 -4.39
CA ALA A 459 4.25 16.18 -3.04
C ALA A 459 2.78 16.27 -2.62
N HIS A 460 1.91 16.68 -3.54
CA HIS A 460 0.46 16.72 -3.30
C HIS A 460 -0.10 15.33 -2.99
N PHE A 461 0.32 14.29 -3.72
CA PHE A 461 -0.13 12.91 -3.49
C PHE A 461 0.34 12.35 -2.15
N VAL A 462 1.58 12.61 -1.74
CA VAL A 462 2.07 12.22 -0.40
C VAL A 462 1.24 12.84 0.72
N ASN A 463 0.83 14.10 0.54
CA ASN A 463 0.01 14.81 1.53
C ASN A 463 -1.48 14.47 1.47
N ASN A 464 -1.95 13.90 0.36
CA ASN A 464 -3.35 13.56 0.12
C ASN A 464 -3.45 12.13 -0.45
N PRO A 465 -3.21 11.10 0.39
CA PRO A 465 -3.22 9.72 -0.06
C PRO A 465 -4.62 9.24 -0.46
N VAL A 466 -4.68 8.17 -1.24
CA VAL A 466 -5.93 7.52 -1.67
C VAL A 466 -6.75 7.06 -0.46
N LYS A 467 -8.07 7.19 -0.59
CA LYS A 467 -9.04 6.69 0.39
C LYS A 467 -9.39 5.26 0.04
N ILE A 468 -9.49 4.40 1.05
CA ILE A 468 -9.88 3.00 0.89
C ILE A 468 -11.20 2.79 1.63
N SER A 469 -12.13 2.07 1.01
CA SER A 469 -13.41 1.73 1.61
C SER A 469 -13.74 0.27 1.32
N PRO A 470 -13.42 -0.64 2.26
CA PRO A 470 -13.82 -2.04 2.16
C PRO A 470 -15.34 -2.20 2.24
N GLN A 471 -15.90 -3.07 1.41
CA GLN A 471 -17.31 -3.42 1.40
C GLN A 471 -17.46 -4.93 1.36
N LEU A 472 -18.18 -5.48 2.33
CA LEU A 472 -18.52 -6.89 2.31
C LEU A 472 -19.62 -7.11 1.28
N ILE A 473 -19.26 -7.75 0.16
CA ILE A 473 -20.24 -8.23 -0.82
C ILE A 473 -20.55 -9.64 -0.38
N ALA A 474 -21.75 -9.84 0.13
CA ALA A 474 -22.22 -11.17 0.49
C ALA A 474 -21.90 -12.11 -0.68
N GLY A 475 -21.21 -13.21 -0.37
CA GLY A 475 -21.22 -14.39 -1.22
C GLY A 475 -22.67 -14.62 -1.61
N VAL A 476 -22.91 -15.10 -2.83
CA VAL A 476 -24.21 -15.72 -3.08
C VAL A 476 -24.44 -16.60 -1.87
N GLU A 477 -25.44 -16.28 -1.05
CA GLU A 477 -25.89 -17.22 -0.05
C GLU A 477 -25.99 -18.51 -0.88
N GLN A 478 -25.12 -19.49 -0.57
CA GLN A 478 -25.72 -20.77 -0.37
C GLN A 478 -26.84 -20.42 0.60
N ARG A 479 -28.05 -20.21 0.04
CA ARG A 479 -29.19 -20.82 0.67
C ARG A 479 -28.61 -22.16 1.02
N GLU A 480 -28.45 -22.41 2.30
CA GLU A 480 -28.84 -23.70 2.79
C GLU A 480 -30.12 -23.98 2.02
N GLN A 481 -30.00 -24.68 0.89
CA GLN A 481 -31.06 -25.52 0.45
C GLN A 481 -31.10 -26.48 1.62
N SER A 482 -31.83 -26.07 2.66
CA SER A 482 -32.40 -26.96 3.64
C SER A 482 -32.85 -28.11 2.78
N ILE A 483 -32.09 -29.21 2.83
CA ILE A 483 -32.39 -30.38 2.02
C ILE A 483 -33.84 -30.62 2.39
N PRO A 484 -34.78 -30.47 1.44
CA PRO A 484 -36.17 -30.43 1.82
C PRO A 484 -36.45 -31.68 2.61
N THR A 485 -36.92 -31.58 3.84
CA THR A 485 -37.14 -32.76 4.70
C THR A 485 -38.23 -33.68 4.15
N SER A 486 -38.88 -33.27 3.05
CA SER A 486 -39.92 -34.03 2.35
C SER A 486 -39.85 -33.87 0.83
N PHE A 487 -40.24 -34.93 0.14
CA PHE A 487 -40.59 -34.96 -1.28
C PHE A 487 -41.90 -34.18 -1.53
N ASN A 488 -41.84 -33.09 -2.29
CA ASN A 488 -43.01 -32.23 -2.53
C ASN A 488 -43.03 -31.56 -3.93
N LEU A 489 -44.06 -31.84 -4.73
CA LEU A 489 -44.43 -31.08 -5.92
C LEU A 489 -45.25 -29.85 -5.52
N LYS A 490 -44.70 -28.66 -5.77
CA LYS A 490 -45.36 -27.39 -5.46
C LYS A 490 -46.30 -26.98 -6.59
N GLN A 491 -47.18 -26.04 -6.27
CA GLN A 491 -48.05 -25.44 -7.28
C GLN A 491 -47.18 -24.68 -8.29
N ASN A 492 -47.48 -24.86 -9.58
CA ASN A 492 -46.81 -24.11 -10.63
C ASN A 492 -47.10 -22.61 -10.50
N TYR A 493 -46.17 -21.77 -10.96
CA TYR A 493 -46.41 -20.32 -11.02
C TYR A 493 -45.90 -19.73 -12.34
N PRO A 494 -46.70 -18.87 -12.98
CA PRO A 494 -48.07 -18.49 -12.60
C PRO A 494 -49.07 -19.66 -12.80
N ASN A 495 -50.21 -19.65 -12.08
CA ASN A 495 -51.35 -20.54 -12.30
C ASN A 495 -52.67 -19.79 -12.02
N PRO A 496 -53.47 -19.40 -13.03
CA PRO A 496 -53.32 -19.74 -14.45
C PRO A 496 -52.06 -19.16 -15.12
N PHE A 497 -51.59 -19.77 -16.21
CA PHE A 497 -50.48 -19.26 -17.04
C PHE A 497 -50.88 -19.14 -18.51
N ASN A 498 -50.21 -18.27 -19.27
CA ASN A 498 -50.55 -18.00 -20.68
C ASN A 498 -49.44 -18.21 -21.72
N ASN A 499 -48.19 -18.42 -21.29
CA ASN A 499 -47.07 -18.75 -22.18
C ASN A 499 -46.25 -19.89 -21.60
N SER A 500 -45.74 -19.68 -20.40
CA SER A 500 -44.95 -20.68 -19.69
C SER A 500 -45.23 -20.62 -18.20
N THR A 501 -44.96 -21.72 -17.51
CA THR A 501 -45.04 -21.81 -16.06
C THR A 501 -43.82 -22.53 -15.51
N VAL A 502 -43.44 -22.15 -14.30
CA VAL A 502 -42.41 -22.85 -13.53
C VAL A 502 -43.08 -23.88 -12.66
N ILE A 503 -42.59 -25.11 -12.68
CA ILE A 503 -43.04 -26.24 -11.86
C ILE A 503 -41.96 -26.54 -10.82
N PRO A 504 -42.12 -26.07 -9.57
CA PRO A 504 -41.14 -26.30 -8.52
C PRO A 504 -41.39 -27.63 -7.84
N PHE A 505 -40.32 -28.36 -7.52
CA PHE A 505 -40.41 -29.54 -6.67
C PHE A 505 -39.19 -29.69 -5.77
N ASN A 506 -39.41 -30.38 -4.66
CA ASN A 506 -38.44 -30.61 -3.60
C ASN A 506 -38.16 -32.12 -3.51
N LEU A 507 -36.89 -32.50 -3.45
CA LEU A 507 -36.45 -33.88 -3.25
C LEU A 507 -35.69 -33.99 -1.92
N SER A 508 -36.19 -34.84 -1.01
CA SER A 508 -35.51 -35.15 0.25
C SER A 508 -34.34 -36.11 0.10
N THR A 509 -34.30 -36.88 -0.99
CA THR A 509 -33.25 -37.84 -1.33
C THR A 509 -32.98 -37.80 -2.82
N SER A 510 -31.73 -38.02 -3.23
CA SER A 510 -31.35 -38.16 -4.65
C SER A 510 -31.94 -39.44 -5.24
N GLY A 511 -32.35 -39.41 -6.51
CA GLY A 511 -32.82 -40.60 -7.20
C GLY A 511 -33.41 -40.30 -8.58
N HIS A 512 -33.95 -41.34 -9.21
CA HIS A 512 -34.55 -41.23 -10.54
C HIS A 512 -35.94 -40.58 -10.45
N VAL A 513 -36.09 -39.40 -11.06
CA VAL A 513 -37.31 -38.60 -11.12
C VAL A 513 -37.92 -38.68 -12.51
N GLN A 514 -39.22 -38.95 -12.56
CA GLN A 514 -40.03 -38.81 -13.76
C GLN A 514 -41.08 -37.71 -13.53
N LEU A 515 -41.05 -36.64 -14.34
CA LEU A 515 -42.00 -35.53 -14.29
C LEU A 515 -42.77 -35.47 -15.62
N GLN A 516 -44.08 -35.64 -15.56
CA GLN A 516 -44.95 -35.78 -16.74
C GLN A 516 -46.19 -34.89 -16.64
N ILE A 517 -46.63 -34.35 -17.78
CA ILE A 517 -47.85 -33.57 -17.94
C ILE A 517 -48.91 -34.44 -18.62
N PHE A 518 -50.14 -34.43 -18.09
CA PHE A 518 -51.30 -35.15 -18.61
C PHE A 518 -52.44 -34.18 -18.92
N ASP A 519 -53.27 -34.53 -19.89
CA ASP A 519 -54.52 -33.82 -20.18
C ASP A 519 -55.65 -34.20 -19.19
N SER A 520 -56.84 -33.62 -19.36
CA SER A 520 -58.01 -33.92 -18.52
C SER A 520 -58.54 -35.34 -18.66
N ASN A 521 -58.18 -36.07 -19.72
CA ASN A 521 -58.55 -37.46 -19.97
C ASN A 521 -57.51 -38.43 -19.41
N GLY A 522 -56.38 -37.94 -18.87
CA GLY A 522 -55.28 -38.74 -18.38
C GLY A 522 -54.31 -39.20 -19.46
N SER A 523 -54.39 -38.64 -20.68
CA SER A 523 -53.42 -38.91 -21.74
C SER A 523 -52.12 -38.16 -21.46
N LEU A 524 -50.97 -38.81 -21.68
CA LEU A 524 -49.66 -38.16 -21.56
C LEU A 524 -49.50 -37.10 -22.65
N VAL A 525 -49.19 -35.88 -22.23
CA VAL A 525 -48.98 -34.71 -23.09
C VAL A 525 -47.50 -34.46 -23.31
N LYS A 526 -46.71 -34.45 -22.22
CA LYS A 526 -45.28 -34.16 -22.27
C LYS A 526 -44.52 -34.80 -21.12
N THR A 527 -43.35 -35.36 -21.39
CA THR A 527 -42.39 -35.74 -20.35
C THR A 527 -41.38 -34.60 -20.17
N LEU A 528 -41.42 -33.91 -19.02
CA LEU A 528 -40.54 -32.78 -18.74
C LEU A 528 -39.18 -33.21 -18.19
N ALA A 529 -39.14 -34.34 -17.51
CA ALA A 529 -37.90 -34.96 -17.04
C ALA A 529 -38.08 -36.46 -16.88
N ASP A 530 -37.05 -37.22 -17.23
CA ASP A 530 -36.92 -38.64 -16.94
C ASP A 530 -35.42 -38.94 -16.73
N GLY A 531 -34.98 -38.95 -15.49
CA GLY A 531 -33.56 -39.09 -15.19
C GLY A 531 -33.18 -38.93 -13.72
N TRP A 532 -31.89 -38.95 -13.43
CA TRP A 532 -31.36 -38.86 -12.06
C TRP A 532 -31.28 -37.41 -11.58
N PHE A 533 -31.86 -37.10 -10.42
CA PHE A 533 -31.79 -35.79 -9.77
C PHE A 533 -31.19 -35.91 -8.38
N ILE A 534 -30.36 -34.94 -7.98
CA ILE A 534 -29.82 -34.84 -6.62
C ILE A 534 -30.88 -34.32 -5.63
N SER A 535 -30.76 -34.64 -4.34
CA SER A 535 -31.58 -34.05 -3.28
C SER A 535 -31.48 -32.52 -3.29
N GLY A 536 -32.59 -31.81 -3.13
CA GLY A 536 -32.63 -30.34 -3.25
C GLY A 536 -33.94 -29.80 -3.83
N THR A 537 -33.99 -28.50 -4.06
CA THR A 537 -35.14 -27.84 -4.72
C THR A 537 -34.84 -27.64 -6.21
N HIS A 538 -35.75 -28.10 -7.06
CA HIS A 538 -35.64 -28.07 -8.52
C HIS A 538 -36.79 -27.30 -9.14
N HIS A 539 -36.56 -26.76 -10.34
CA HIS A 539 -37.55 -26.01 -11.11
C HIS A 539 -37.49 -26.49 -12.56
N LEU A 540 -38.61 -26.96 -13.09
CA LEU A 540 -38.75 -27.28 -14.51
C LEU A 540 -39.76 -26.36 -15.17
N TYR A 541 -39.51 -26.03 -16.43
CA TYR A 541 -40.36 -25.11 -17.20
C TYR A 541 -41.25 -25.90 -18.13
N TRP A 542 -42.51 -25.50 -18.21
CA TRP A 542 -43.42 -25.96 -19.25
C TRP A 542 -44.00 -24.77 -20.00
N ASP A 543 -43.90 -24.82 -21.32
CA ASP A 543 -44.28 -23.78 -22.27
C ASP A 543 -45.62 -24.06 -22.98
N GLY A 544 -46.44 -24.95 -22.40
CA GLY A 544 -47.72 -25.33 -23.01
C GLY A 544 -47.59 -26.15 -24.29
N SER A 545 -46.49 -26.87 -24.51
CA SER A 545 -46.33 -27.77 -25.66
C SER A 545 -46.43 -29.27 -25.30
N ASP A 546 -46.73 -30.12 -26.30
CA ASP A 546 -46.63 -31.59 -26.22
C ASP A 546 -45.19 -32.10 -26.50
N ASP A 547 -44.97 -33.41 -26.43
CA ASP A 547 -43.66 -34.05 -26.73
C ASP A 547 -43.20 -33.83 -28.20
N ASN A 548 -44.10 -33.47 -29.11
CA ASN A 548 -43.77 -33.10 -30.49
C ASN A 548 -43.58 -31.58 -30.65
N ASN A 549 -43.44 -30.84 -29.55
CA ASN A 549 -43.32 -29.38 -29.48
C ASN A 549 -44.50 -28.61 -30.12
N ARG A 550 -45.69 -29.20 -30.18
CA ARG A 550 -46.91 -28.52 -30.64
C ARG A 550 -47.65 -27.93 -29.44
N GLN A 551 -48.14 -26.70 -29.59
CA GLN A 551 -48.88 -26.00 -28.55
C GLN A 551 -50.22 -26.71 -28.25
N VAL A 552 -50.50 -26.95 -26.98
CA VAL A 552 -51.73 -27.59 -26.52
C VAL A 552 -52.85 -26.55 -26.32
N PRO A 553 -54.15 -26.92 -26.37
CA PRO A 553 -55.23 -25.95 -26.18
C PRO A 553 -55.29 -25.42 -24.74
N SER A 554 -55.91 -24.25 -24.55
CA SER A 554 -56.26 -23.77 -23.19
C SER A 554 -57.14 -24.78 -22.47
N GLY A 555 -56.85 -25.04 -21.20
CA GLY A 555 -57.53 -26.10 -20.46
C GLY A 555 -56.85 -26.47 -19.16
N ILE A 556 -57.38 -27.53 -18.54
CA ILE A 556 -56.85 -28.10 -17.31
C ILE A 556 -55.88 -29.23 -17.67
N TYR A 557 -54.70 -29.19 -17.07
CA TYR A 557 -53.67 -30.22 -17.19
C TYR A 557 -53.23 -30.69 -15.80
N PHE A 558 -52.59 -31.84 -15.74
CA PHE A 558 -52.09 -32.42 -14.50
C PHE A 558 -50.60 -32.72 -14.62
N CYS A 559 -49.79 -32.12 -13.75
CA CYS A 559 -48.37 -32.44 -13.61
C CYS A 559 -48.20 -33.52 -12.55
N ARG A 560 -47.56 -34.63 -12.89
CA ARG A 560 -47.23 -35.73 -11.97
C ARG A 560 -45.73 -35.89 -11.87
N ILE A 561 -45.22 -35.98 -10.64
CA ILE A 561 -43.84 -36.35 -10.34
C ILE A 561 -43.81 -37.73 -9.69
N SER A 562 -42.82 -38.56 -10.02
CA SER A 562 -42.56 -39.85 -9.36
C SER A 562 -41.09 -40.01 -8.99
N LEU A 563 -40.82 -40.51 -7.77
CA LEU A 563 -39.49 -40.80 -7.22
C LEU A 563 -39.59 -41.99 -6.26
N LEU A 564 -38.76 -43.02 -6.44
CA LEU A 564 -38.64 -44.18 -5.52
C LEU A 564 -40.00 -44.80 -5.10
N GLY A 565 -40.95 -44.89 -6.04
CA GLY A 565 -42.30 -45.42 -5.80
C GLY A 565 -43.31 -44.43 -5.20
N LEU A 566 -42.89 -43.23 -4.80
CA LEU A 566 -43.79 -42.13 -4.40
C LEU A 566 -44.24 -41.35 -5.64
N SER A 567 -45.48 -40.84 -5.61
CA SER A 567 -46.03 -39.99 -6.68
C SER A 567 -46.86 -38.85 -6.11
N GLN A 568 -46.74 -37.66 -6.71
CA GLN A 568 -47.57 -36.50 -6.40
C GLN A 568 -48.08 -35.85 -7.68
N THR A 569 -49.26 -35.23 -7.63
CA THR A 569 -49.90 -34.60 -8.80
C THR A 569 -50.44 -33.21 -8.46
N ARG A 570 -50.26 -32.25 -9.38
CA ARG A 570 -50.79 -30.88 -9.28
C ARG A 570 -51.57 -30.50 -10.53
N LYS A 571 -52.68 -29.78 -10.31
CA LYS A 571 -53.50 -29.22 -11.38
C LYS A 571 -52.86 -27.95 -11.92
N LEU A 572 -52.71 -27.86 -13.24
CA LEU A 572 -52.26 -26.69 -13.98
C LEU A 572 -53.45 -26.14 -14.79
N LEU A 573 -53.60 -24.82 -14.83
CA LEU A 573 -54.59 -24.14 -15.65
C LEU A 573 -53.88 -23.29 -16.69
N PHE A 574 -54.00 -23.69 -17.95
CA PHE A 574 -53.40 -22.99 -19.10
C PHE A 574 -54.47 -22.15 -19.81
N ILE A 575 -54.21 -20.86 -20.02
CA ILE A 575 -55.10 -19.90 -20.68
C ILE A 575 -54.31 -19.20 -21.76
N LYS A 576 -54.67 -19.35 -23.03
CA LYS A 576 -53.97 -18.72 -24.15
C LYS A 576 -54.34 -17.24 -24.28
#